data_AF-A0A0P7ZVF6-F1
#
_entry.id   AF-A0A0P7ZVF6-F1
#
_cell.length_a   1.000
_cell.length_b   1.000
_cell.length_c   1.000
_cell.angle_alpha   90.00
_cell.angle_beta   90.00
_cell.angle_gamma   90.00
#
_symmetry.space_group_name_H-M   'P 1'
#
loop_
_entity.id
_entity.type
_entity.pdbx_description
1 polymer ?
#
loop_
_entity_poly.entity_id
_entity_poly.type
_entity_poly.pdbx_seq_one_letter_code
_entity_poly.pdbx_strand_id
1 'polypeptide(L)'
;MKLDNKKIFKTLNPNKVWVPILIGLGIVFAMFYFDPNVNTKTLKGVFDASLAYIFLAILVIIFRDAGYVYRIREITQRELTWTRAIYVIILWEFASAVTPSVVGGTAVAIFILNKEGIKLGRAISFVMVTAILDNLFFVIGAPIILFFAKGNIFPNSKILENQLENSLQAIFWISYTLYATYSLIMAAALFYRPRVFKWVL
;
A
#
# COMPACT_ATOMS: atom_id res chain seq x y z
N MET A 1 23.41 5.60 24.23
CA MET A 1 22.48 6.73 24.08
C MET A 1 21.18 6.36 24.79
N LYS A 2 20.93 6.87 25.99
CA LYS A 2 19.69 6.56 26.76
C LYS A 2 18.52 7.24 26.03
N LEU A 3 17.69 6.45 25.37
CA LEU A 3 16.48 6.93 24.72
C LEU A 3 15.48 7.33 25.81
N ASP A 4 15.25 8.64 25.92
CA ASP A 4 14.27 9.21 26.84
C ASP A 4 12.86 8.92 26.32
N ASN A 5 12.25 7.87 26.88
CA ASN A 5 10.92 7.38 26.53
C ASN A 5 9.84 8.47 26.51
N LYS A 6 10.02 9.58 27.26
CA LYS A 6 9.06 10.70 27.30
C LYS A 6 8.94 11.48 25.99
N LYS A 7 9.97 11.49 25.13
CA LYS A 7 9.91 12.20 23.84
C LYS A 7 9.16 11.41 22.76
N ILE A 8 9.17 10.07 22.85
CA ILE A 8 8.50 9.18 21.88
C ILE A 8 6.97 9.32 21.96
N PHE A 9 6.42 9.45 23.18
CA PHE A 9 4.99 9.67 23.40
C PHE A 9 4.48 11.06 22.99
N LYS A 10 5.35 12.05 22.79
CA LYS A 10 4.94 13.38 22.28
C LYS A 10 4.80 13.41 20.77
N THR A 11 5.61 12.64 20.03
CA THR A 11 5.52 12.55 18.56
C THR A 11 4.39 11.63 18.10
N LEU A 12 4.13 10.56 18.84
CA LEU A 12 2.99 9.66 18.64
C LEU A 12 1.88 10.01 19.64
N ASN A 13 1.29 11.21 19.54
CA ASN A 13 0.18 11.57 20.42
C ASN A 13 -1.08 10.78 20.00
N PRO A 14 -1.54 9.77 20.76
CA PRO A 14 -2.66 8.91 20.37
C PRO A 14 -3.96 9.69 20.20
N ASN A 15 -4.08 10.84 20.87
CA ASN A 15 -5.25 11.73 20.78
C ASN A 15 -5.40 12.37 19.39
N LYS A 16 -4.34 12.47 18.59
CA LYS A 16 -4.42 13.00 17.22
C LYS A 16 -4.86 11.95 16.18
N VAL A 17 -4.84 10.66 16.55
CA VAL A 17 -5.26 9.56 15.66
C VAL A 17 -6.79 9.40 15.65
N TRP A 18 -7.46 9.80 16.75
CA TRP A 18 -8.92 9.72 16.86
C TRP A 18 -9.67 10.57 15.84
N VAL A 19 -9.15 11.74 15.46
CA VAL A 19 -9.84 12.62 14.50
C VAL A 19 -9.95 11.97 13.11
N PRO A 20 -8.86 11.48 12.47
CA PRO A 20 -8.95 10.70 11.23
C PRO A 20 -9.83 9.45 11.35
N ILE A 21 -9.74 8.72 12.47
CA ILE A 21 -10.56 7.52 12.72
C ILE A 21 -12.05 7.87 12.74
N LEU A 22 -12.45 8.90 13.48
CA LEU A 22 -13.84 9.32 13.59
C LEU A 22 -14.38 9.86 12.27
N ILE A 23 -13.57 10.60 11.51
CA ILE A 23 -13.94 11.05 10.16
C ILE A 23 -14.13 9.85 9.24
N GLY A 24 -13.19 8.89 9.24
CA GLY A 24 -13.27 7.68 8.43
C GLY A 24 -14.50 6.84 8.77
N LEU A 25 -14.74 6.57 10.06
CA LEU A 25 -15.93 5.87 10.53
C LEU A 25 -17.22 6.63 10.20
N GLY A 26 -17.20 7.97 10.31
CA GLY A 26 -18.32 8.82 9.96
C GLY A 26 -18.67 8.76 8.48
N ILE A 27 -17.66 8.76 7.59
CA ILE A 27 -17.87 8.59 6.15
C ILE A 27 -18.44 7.20 5.85
N VAL A 28 -17.88 6.14 6.44
CA VAL A 28 -18.39 4.77 6.25
C VAL A 28 -19.85 4.70 6.73
N PHE A 29 -20.16 5.23 7.90
CA PHE A 29 -21.53 5.25 8.41
C PHE A 29 -22.47 6.05 7.52
N ALA A 30 -22.04 7.22 7.02
CA ALA A 30 -22.79 8.01 6.07
C ALA A 30 -23.04 7.23 4.76
N MET A 31 -22.04 6.53 4.23
CA MET A 31 -22.21 5.67 3.06
C MET A 31 -23.27 4.59 3.30
N PHE A 32 -23.24 3.91 4.46
CA PHE A 32 -24.27 2.92 4.81
C PHE A 32 -25.65 3.53 5.05
N TYR A 33 -25.73 4.74 5.61
CA TYR A 33 -26.98 5.42 5.91
C TYR A 33 -27.65 5.98 4.65
N PHE A 34 -26.85 6.51 3.72
CA PHE A 34 -27.34 7.11 2.47
C PHE A 34 -27.52 6.08 1.34
N ASP A 35 -27.02 4.84 1.48
CA ASP A 35 -27.21 3.80 0.47
C ASP A 35 -28.63 3.18 0.58
N PRO A 36 -29.51 3.40 -0.41
CA PRO A 36 -30.89 2.90 -0.39
C PRO A 36 -30.98 1.36 -0.47
N ASN A 37 -29.89 0.67 -0.79
CA ASN A 37 -29.84 -0.80 -0.93
C ASN A 37 -29.41 -1.52 0.36
N VAL A 38 -29.04 -0.78 1.40
CA VAL A 38 -28.69 -1.36 2.70
C VAL A 38 -29.98 -1.68 3.46
N ASN A 39 -30.34 -2.96 3.46
CA ASN A 39 -31.53 -3.46 4.15
C ASN A 39 -31.13 -4.68 5.01
N THR A 40 -31.98 -5.07 5.95
CA THR A 40 -31.77 -6.22 6.84
C THR A 40 -31.48 -7.53 6.09
N LYS A 41 -31.94 -7.65 4.84
CA LYS A 41 -31.67 -8.80 3.95
C LYS A 41 -30.27 -8.78 3.32
N THR A 42 -29.74 -7.61 2.93
CA THR A 42 -28.37 -7.49 2.38
C THR A 42 -27.32 -7.60 3.49
N LEU A 43 -27.62 -7.14 4.70
CA LEU A 43 -26.75 -7.31 5.87
C LEU A 43 -26.57 -8.78 6.30
N LYS A 44 -27.58 -9.64 6.07
CA LYS A 44 -27.45 -11.09 6.32
C LYS A 44 -26.40 -11.75 5.42
N GLY A 45 -26.16 -11.23 4.21
CA GLY A 45 -25.14 -11.73 3.31
C GLY A 45 -23.71 -11.65 3.86
N VAL A 46 -23.44 -10.72 4.79
CA VAL A 46 -22.15 -10.63 5.50
C VAL A 46 -21.97 -11.80 6.47
N PHE A 47 -23.07 -12.27 7.07
CA PHE A 47 -23.07 -13.40 8.01
C PHE A 47 -23.23 -14.76 7.32
N ASP A 48 -23.75 -14.80 6.09
CA ASP A 48 -23.83 -16.00 5.23
C ASP A 48 -22.51 -16.31 4.48
N ALA A 49 -21.40 -15.68 4.87
CA ALA A 49 -20.11 -15.91 4.25
C ALA A 49 -19.69 -17.38 4.39
N SER A 50 -19.46 -18.07 3.27
CA SER A 50 -19.02 -19.47 3.28
C SER A 50 -17.65 -19.60 3.91
N LEU A 51 -17.56 -20.50 4.89
CA LEU A 51 -16.38 -20.77 5.68
C LEU A 51 -15.18 -21.20 4.82
N ALA A 52 -15.44 -21.83 3.67
CA ALA A 52 -14.41 -22.20 2.69
C ALA A 52 -13.74 -20.98 2.05
N TYR A 53 -14.50 -19.93 1.71
CA TYR A 53 -13.93 -18.71 1.12
C TYR A 53 -13.21 -17.86 2.17
N ILE A 54 -13.67 -17.87 3.42
CA ILE A 54 -12.95 -17.25 4.53
C ILE A 54 -11.58 -17.93 4.71
N PHE A 55 -11.55 -19.27 4.72
CA PHE A 55 -10.30 -20.02 4.80
C PHE A 55 -9.37 -19.71 3.63
N LEU A 56 -9.90 -19.66 2.40
CA LEU A 56 -9.14 -19.29 1.21
C LEU A 56 -8.56 -17.88 1.32
N ALA A 57 -9.33 -16.90 1.80
CA ALA A 57 -8.86 -15.53 2.00
C ALA A 57 -7.70 -15.47 3.00
N ILE A 58 -7.80 -16.18 4.13
CA ILE A 58 -6.73 -16.27 5.12
C ILE A 58 -5.48 -16.90 4.50
N LEU A 59 -5.65 -17.98 3.74
CA LEU A 59 -4.54 -18.65 3.06
C LEU A 59 -3.83 -17.72 2.08
N VAL A 60 -4.57 -16.95 1.27
CA VAL A 60 -4.00 -15.97 0.33
C VAL A 60 -3.22 -14.88 1.07
N ILE A 61 -3.73 -14.38 2.21
CA ILE A 61 -3.02 -13.39 3.04
C ILE A 61 -1.71 -13.98 3.57
N ILE A 62 -1.73 -15.23 4.07
CA ILE A 62 -0.52 -15.90 4.56
C ILE A 62 0.52 -16.04 3.44
N PHE A 63 0.11 -16.45 2.24
CA PHE A 63 1.03 -16.58 1.10
C PHE A 63 1.61 -15.22 0.68
N ARG A 64 0.80 -14.16 0.68
CA ARG A 64 1.27 -12.80 0.43
C ARG A 64 2.33 -12.38 1.45
N ASP A 65 2.05 -12.56 2.74
CA ASP A 65 2.95 -12.14 3.82
C ASP A 65 4.24 -12.98 3.82
N ALA A 66 4.14 -14.28 3.53
CA ALA A 66 5.30 -15.14 3.30
C ALA A 66 6.16 -14.64 2.13
N GLY A 67 5.53 -14.19 1.04
CA GLY A 67 6.20 -13.54 -0.08
C GLY A 67 6.94 -12.27 0.32
N TYR A 68 6.35 -11.43 1.16
CA TYR A 68 7.00 -10.23 1.70
C TYR A 68 8.21 -10.56 2.58
N VAL A 69 8.10 -11.58 3.44
CA VAL A 69 9.20 -12.06 4.28
C VAL A 69 10.36 -12.59 3.43
N TYR A 70 10.06 -13.38 2.40
CA TYR A 70 11.08 -13.87 1.47
C TYR A 70 11.76 -12.71 0.74
N ARG A 71 10.97 -11.77 0.20
CA ARG A 71 11.45 -10.60 -0.53
C ARG A 71 12.40 -9.75 0.30
N ILE A 72 12.00 -9.35 1.51
CA ILE A 72 12.84 -8.47 2.33
C ILE A 72 14.14 -9.15 2.73
N ARG A 73 14.11 -10.46 2.99
CA ARG A 73 15.31 -11.24 3.27
C ARG A 73 16.27 -11.28 2.09
N GLU A 74 15.78 -11.51 0.88
CA GLU A 74 16.66 -11.53 -0.31
C GLU A 74 17.17 -10.12 -0.67
N ILE A 75 16.34 -9.07 -0.56
CA ILE A 75 16.76 -7.68 -0.81
C ILE A 75 17.83 -7.23 0.19
N THR A 76 17.70 -7.63 1.46
CA THR A 76 18.71 -7.36 2.50
C THR A 76 19.93 -8.28 2.40
N GLN A 77 20.11 -9.01 1.29
CA GLN A 77 21.24 -9.93 1.07
C GLN A 77 21.38 -10.99 2.18
N ARG A 78 20.25 -11.40 2.76
CA ARG A 78 20.18 -12.36 3.87
C ARG A 78 20.88 -11.90 5.15
N GLU A 79 21.07 -10.59 5.34
CA GLU A 79 21.49 -10.01 6.63
C GLU A 79 20.43 -10.28 7.73
N LEU A 80 19.16 -10.48 7.35
CA LEU A 80 18.07 -10.86 8.25
C LEU A 80 17.89 -12.38 8.32
N THR A 81 17.80 -12.93 9.54
CA THR A 81 17.32 -14.30 9.76
C THR A 81 15.81 -14.38 9.45
N TRP A 82 15.30 -15.59 9.20
CA TRP A 82 13.87 -15.80 8.91
C TRP A 82 12.95 -15.20 9.97
N THR A 83 13.26 -15.43 11.25
CA THR A 83 12.47 -14.91 12.38
C THR A 83 12.47 -13.38 12.42
N ARG A 84 13.63 -12.75 12.16
CA ARG A 84 13.76 -11.29 12.10
C ARG A 84 13.00 -10.71 10.92
N ALA A 85 13.08 -11.34 9.75
CA ALA A 85 12.32 -10.92 8.58
C ALA A 85 10.80 -10.97 8.83
N ILE A 86 10.32 -12.00 9.53
CA ILE A 86 8.91 -12.08 9.98
C ILE A 86 8.56 -10.90 10.88
N TYR A 87 9.35 -10.62 11.92
CA TYR A 87 9.09 -9.48 12.81
C TYR A 87 9.11 -8.14 12.07
N VAL A 88 10.06 -7.95 11.16
CA VAL A 88 10.16 -6.75 10.34
C VAL A 88 8.88 -6.54 9.53
N ILE A 89 8.40 -7.57 8.82
CA ILE A 89 7.19 -7.46 7.99
C ILE A 89 5.93 -7.26 8.84
N ILE A 90 5.76 -8.00 9.94
CA ILE A 90 4.58 -7.82 10.81
C ILE A 90 4.54 -6.39 11.37
N LEU A 91 5.68 -5.87 11.85
CA LEU A 91 5.76 -4.52 12.39
C LEU A 91 5.57 -3.46 11.30
N TRP A 92 6.08 -3.70 10.10
CA TRP A 92 5.87 -2.83 8.95
C TRP A 92 4.38 -2.78 8.58
N GLU A 93 3.73 -3.92 8.35
CA GLU A 93 2.31 -3.98 8.00
C GLU A 93 1.43 -3.35 9.08
N PHE A 94 1.74 -3.61 10.36
CA PHE A 94 1.06 -2.95 11.47
C PHE A 94 1.22 -1.43 11.45
N ALA A 95 2.43 -0.93 11.21
CA ALA A 95 2.68 0.50 11.10
C ALA A 95 1.95 1.11 9.90
N SER A 96 1.95 0.45 8.74
CA SER A 96 1.22 0.87 7.56
C SER A 96 -0.29 0.95 7.82
N ALA A 97 -0.85 0.02 8.61
CA ALA A 97 -2.26 0.00 8.94
C ALA A 97 -2.68 1.09 9.95
N VAL A 98 -1.80 1.43 10.91
CA VAL A 98 -2.12 2.36 12.00
C VAL A 98 -1.79 3.82 11.64
N THR A 99 -0.87 4.04 10.71
CA THR A 99 -0.42 5.40 10.36
C THR A 99 -1.17 6.02 9.18
N PRO A 100 -1.24 7.37 9.09
CA PRO A 100 -1.82 8.03 7.93
C PRO A 100 -1.07 7.65 6.63
N SER A 101 -1.83 7.48 5.53
CA SER A 101 -1.40 6.87 4.27
C SER A 101 -0.12 7.43 3.63
N VAL A 102 0.27 8.67 3.93
CA VAL A 102 1.37 9.37 3.22
C VAL A 102 2.75 9.18 3.89
N VAL A 103 2.84 8.84 5.19
CA VAL A 103 4.13 9.01 5.91
C VAL A 103 4.57 7.80 6.76
N GLY A 104 3.68 6.96 7.27
CA GLY A 104 4.08 6.13 8.41
C GLY A 104 4.66 4.75 8.12
N GLY A 105 4.13 3.97 7.18
CA GLY A 105 4.62 2.61 6.93
C GLY A 105 6.09 2.57 6.50
N THR A 106 6.44 3.35 5.47
CA THR A 106 7.78 3.41 4.88
C THR A 106 8.84 3.95 5.85
N ALA A 107 8.52 5.01 6.60
CA ALA A 107 9.46 5.59 7.57
C ALA A 107 9.73 4.63 8.73
N VAL A 108 8.70 3.93 9.20
CA VAL A 108 8.82 2.93 10.27
C VAL A 108 9.62 1.72 9.78
N ALA A 109 9.42 1.27 8.54
CA ALA A 109 10.20 0.18 7.95
C ALA A 109 11.71 0.49 7.91
N ILE A 110 12.08 1.71 7.49
CA ILE A 110 13.47 2.18 7.49
C ILE A 110 14.06 2.14 8.91
N PHE A 111 13.28 2.59 9.89
CA PHE A 111 13.70 2.59 11.29
C PHE A 111 13.87 1.16 11.85
N ILE A 112 12.94 0.25 11.57
CA ILE A 112 13.00 -1.14 12.02
C ILE A 112 14.23 -1.83 11.43
N LEU A 113 14.47 -1.69 10.12
CA LEU A 113 15.66 -2.24 9.47
C LEU A 113 16.95 -1.66 10.07
N ASN A 114 16.95 -0.37 10.41
CA ASN A 114 18.11 0.23 11.09
C ASN A 114 18.35 -0.35 12.50
N LYS A 115 17.28 -0.69 13.22
CA LYS A 115 17.36 -1.36 14.53
C LYS A 115 17.84 -2.80 14.44
N GLU A 116 17.59 -3.49 13.34
CA GLU A 116 18.13 -4.83 13.05
C GLU A 116 19.63 -4.83 12.70
N GLY A 117 20.27 -3.65 12.63
CA GLY A 117 21.72 -3.51 12.40
C GLY A 117 22.08 -3.02 10.99
N ILE A 118 21.10 -2.82 10.11
CA ILE A 118 21.33 -2.32 8.75
C ILE A 118 21.65 -0.82 8.82
N LYS A 119 22.72 -0.39 8.13
CA LYS A 119 23.06 1.05 8.06
C LYS A 119 21.89 1.85 7.49
N LEU A 120 21.59 3.01 8.05
CA LEU A 120 20.41 3.83 7.67
C LEU A 120 20.31 4.06 6.16
N GLY A 121 21.42 4.38 5.49
CA GLY A 121 21.44 4.56 4.03
C GLY A 121 21.03 3.29 3.26
N ARG A 122 21.48 2.11 3.70
CA ARG A 122 21.07 0.83 3.11
C ARG A 122 19.61 0.53 3.39
N ALA A 123 19.12 0.81 4.60
CA ALA A 123 17.72 0.63 4.96
C ALA A 123 16.79 1.48 4.07
N ILE A 124 17.14 2.75 3.85
CA ILE A 124 16.42 3.63 2.90
C ILE A 124 16.45 3.03 1.49
N SER A 125 17.62 2.61 1.01
CA SER A 125 17.74 2.00 -0.32
C SER A 125 16.89 0.74 -0.45
N PHE A 126 16.90 -0.17 0.53
CA PHE A 126 16.11 -1.40 0.48
C PHE A 126 14.61 -1.13 0.43
N VAL A 127 14.12 -0.21 1.25
CA VAL A 127 12.71 0.18 1.26
C VAL A 127 12.33 0.89 -0.05
N MET A 128 13.22 1.69 -0.62
CA MET A 128 13.02 2.32 -1.91
C MET A 128 13.00 1.29 -3.06
N VAL A 129 13.87 0.28 -3.03
CA VAL A 129 13.82 -0.85 -3.99
C VAL A 129 12.48 -1.57 -3.89
N THR A 130 11.99 -1.90 -2.69
CA THR A 130 10.69 -2.57 -2.55
C THR A 130 9.55 -1.73 -3.13
N ALA A 131 9.55 -0.41 -2.89
CA ALA A 131 8.55 0.49 -3.46
C ALA A 131 8.63 0.56 -5.00
N ILE A 132 9.85 0.57 -5.57
CA ILE A 132 10.04 0.50 -7.03
C ILE A 132 9.48 -0.81 -7.59
N LEU A 133 9.74 -1.94 -6.94
CA LEU A 133 9.24 -3.24 -7.37
C LEU A 133 7.71 -3.31 -7.31
N ASP A 134 7.09 -2.74 -6.27
CA ASP A 134 5.63 -2.66 -6.13
C ASP A 134 5.03 -1.76 -7.22
N ASN A 135 5.66 -0.63 -7.51
CA ASN A 135 5.21 0.26 -8.58
C ASN A 135 5.39 -0.38 -9.96
N LEU A 136 6.48 -1.12 -10.17
CA LEU A 136 6.76 -1.82 -11.43
C LEU A 136 5.70 -2.88 -11.71
N PHE A 137 5.24 -3.60 -10.69
CA PHE A 137 4.13 -4.54 -10.83
C PHE A 137 2.87 -3.86 -11.39
N PHE A 138 2.53 -2.66 -10.91
CA PHE A 138 1.39 -1.90 -11.44
C PHE A 138 1.64 -1.40 -12.87
N VAL A 139 2.81 -0.82 -13.13
CA VAL A 139 3.17 -0.27 -14.45
C VAL A 139 3.15 -1.34 -15.54
N ILE A 140 3.59 -2.56 -15.23
CA ILE A 140 3.59 -3.70 -16.17
C ILE A 140 2.24 -4.42 -16.18
N GLY A 141 1.65 -4.64 -15.01
CA GLY A 141 0.42 -5.41 -14.85
C GLY A 141 -0.80 -4.74 -15.48
N ALA A 142 -0.93 -3.41 -15.35
CA ALA A 142 -2.07 -2.70 -15.90
C ALA A 142 -2.20 -2.85 -17.44
N PRO A 143 -1.14 -2.63 -18.25
CA PRO A 143 -1.17 -2.91 -19.69
C PRO A 143 -1.53 -4.36 -20.04
N ILE A 144 -0.97 -5.34 -19.31
CA ILE A 144 -1.24 -6.76 -19.53
C ILE A 144 -2.72 -7.06 -19.30
N ILE A 145 -3.28 -6.57 -18.19
CA ILE A 145 -4.70 -6.76 -17.85
C ILE A 145 -5.60 -6.08 -18.90
N LEU A 146 -5.28 -4.86 -19.32
CA LEU A 146 -6.01 -4.15 -20.37
C LEU A 146 -6.02 -4.92 -21.69
N PHE A 147 -4.87 -5.48 -22.06
CA PHE A 147 -4.73 -6.29 -23.26
C PHE A 147 -5.61 -7.54 -23.20
N PHE A 148 -5.60 -8.27 -22.08
CA PHE A 148 -6.42 -9.47 -21.91
C PHE A 148 -7.92 -9.19 -21.81
N ALA A 149 -8.30 -8.06 -21.22
CA ALA A 149 -9.71 -7.74 -21.04
C ALA A 149 -10.40 -7.21 -22.31
N LYS A 150 -9.64 -6.92 -23.37
CA LYS A 150 -10.15 -6.51 -24.69
C LYS A 150 -11.17 -5.35 -24.64
N GLY A 151 -10.94 -4.38 -23.77
CA GLY A 151 -11.81 -3.20 -23.64
C GLY A 151 -13.04 -3.38 -22.72
N ASN A 152 -13.32 -4.58 -22.21
CA ASN A 152 -14.46 -4.83 -21.31
C ASN A 152 -14.28 -4.29 -19.87
N ILE A 153 -13.18 -3.58 -19.59
CA ILE A 153 -12.91 -2.98 -18.27
C ILE A 153 -13.68 -1.67 -18.11
N PHE A 154 -13.97 -0.98 -19.23
CA PHE A 154 -14.73 0.25 -19.22
C PHE A 154 -16.22 -0.08 -19.42
N PRO A 155 -17.12 0.42 -18.54
CA PRO A 155 -18.53 0.07 -18.60
C PRO A 155 -19.21 0.68 -19.83
N ASN A 156 -19.62 -0.17 -20.77
CA ASN A 156 -20.45 0.19 -21.93
C ASN A 156 -21.90 0.47 -21.47
N SER A 157 -22.17 1.66 -20.96
CA SER A 157 -23.54 2.06 -20.60
C SER A 157 -24.05 3.11 -21.59
N LYS A 158 -25.08 2.73 -22.37
CA LYS A 158 -25.73 3.53 -23.44
C LYS A 158 -26.29 4.90 -23.02
N ILE A 159 -26.30 5.20 -21.72
CA ILE A 159 -26.77 6.48 -21.14
C ILE A 159 -25.59 7.43 -20.87
N LEU A 160 -24.36 6.91 -20.83
CA LEU A 160 -23.11 7.61 -20.49
C LEU A 160 -22.15 7.78 -21.69
N GLU A 161 -22.58 7.36 -22.89
CA GLU A 161 -21.75 7.02 -24.05
C GLU A 161 -20.97 8.20 -24.67
N ASN A 162 -21.40 9.47 -24.49
CA ASN A 162 -20.77 10.58 -25.23
C ASN A 162 -19.85 11.51 -24.43
N GLN A 163 -19.89 11.51 -23.09
CA GLN A 163 -19.03 12.40 -22.28
C GLN A 163 -18.24 11.68 -21.17
N LEU A 164 -18.79 10.63 -20.57
CA LEU A 164 -18.19 9.99 -19.40
C LEU A 164 -17.32 8.77 -19.75
N GLU A 165 -17.63 8.04 -20.81
CA GLU A 165 -16.81 6.88 -21.23
C GLU A 165 -15.42 7.31 -21.68
N ASN A 166 -15.34 8.32 -22.57
CA ASN A 166 -14.09 8.99 -22.92
C ASN A 166 -13.40 9.63 -21.70
N SER A 167 -14.17 10.13 -20.72
CA SER A 167 -13.63 10.74 -19.50
C SER A 167 -12.99 9.71 -18.57
N LEU A 168 -13.63 8.56 -18.33
CA LEU A 168 -13.09 7.49 -17.47
C LEU A 168 -11.82 6.88 -18.08
N GLN A 169 -11.83 6.61 -19.39
CA GLN A 169 -10.65 6.13 -20.09
C GLN A 169 -9.53 7.18 -20.08
N ALA A 170 -9.84 8.46 -20.30
CA ALA A 170 -8.86 9.54 -20.23
C ALA A 170 -8.28 9.70 -18.82
N ILE A 171 -9.11 9.70 -17.78
CA ILE A 171 -8.69 9.76 -16.36
C ILE A 171 -7.77 8.59 -16.03
N PHE A 172 -8.13 7.39 -16.49
CA PHE A 172 -7.28 6.20 -16.32
C PHE A 172 -5.90 6.42 -16.96
N TRP A 173 -5.84 6.81 -18.24
CA TRP A 173 -4.56 7.01 -18.93
C TRP A 173 -3.73 8.14 -18.32
N ILE A 174 -4.36 9.25 -17.93
CA ILE A 174 -3.67 10.34 -17.24
C ILE A 174 -3.07 9.85 -15.92
N SER A 175 -3.87 9.15 -15.10
CA SER A 175 -3.42 8.60 -13.81
C SER A 175 -2.30 7.58 -13.99
N TYR A 176 -2.44 6.70 -14.99
CA TYR A 176 -1.43 5.70 -15.34
C TYR A 176 -0.13 6.36 -15.80
N THR A 177 -0.18 7.34 -16.70
CA THR A 177 1.00 8.05 -17.18
C THR A 177 1.70 8.81 -16.05
N LEU A 178 0.95 9.48 -15.16
CA LEU A 178 1.52 10.14 -13.99
C LEU A 178 2.23 9.12 -13.08
N TYR A 179 1.57 8.01 -12.77
CA TYR A 179 2.13 6.96 -11.92
C TYR A 179 3.37 6.29 -12.53
N ALA A 180 3.30 5.96 -13.83
CA ALA A 180 4.41 5.37 -14.57
C ALA A 180 5.60 6.32 -14.64
N THR A 181 5.36 7.61 -14.90
CA THR A 181 6.41 8.65 -14.90
C THR A 181 7.05 8.76 -13.53
N TYR A 182 6.25 8.84 -12.45
CA TYR A 182 6.75 8.84 -11.08
C TYR A 182 7.60 7.61 -10.77
N SER A 183 7.14 6.42 -11.16
CA SER A 183 7.87 5.17 -10.96
C SER A 183 9.20 5.14 -11.71
N LEU A 184 9.23 5.62 -12.96
CA LEU A 184 10.45 5.73 -13.77
C LEU A 184 11.44 6.71 -13.14
N ILE A 185 10.95 7.86 -12.66
CA ILE A 185 11.77 8.86 -11.96
C ILE A 185 12.38 8.24 -10.70
N MET A 186 11.58 7.54 -9.89
CA MET A 186 12.05 6.88 -8.66
C MET A 186 13.11 5.81 -8.96
N ALA A 187 12.91 5.02 -10.02
CA ALA A 187 13.90 4.03 -10.47
C ALA A 187 15.20 4.69 -10.96
N ALA A 188 15.11 5.74 -11.79
CA ALA A 188 16.27 6.48 -12.28
C ALA A 188 17.04 7.16 -11.13
N ALA A 189 16.33 7.69 -10.14
CA ALA A 189 16.92 8.29 -8.94
C ALA A 189 17.77 7.27 -8.17
N LEU A 190 17.26 6.05 -7.97
CA LEU A 190 17.96 5.03 -7.20
C LEU A 190 19.14 4.41 -7.96
N PHE A 191 18.94 4.05 -9.24
CA PHE A 191 19.92 3.26 -9.99
C PHE A 191 20.94 4.08 -10.80
N TYR A 192 20.57 5.25 -11.33
CA TYR A 192 21.43 6.02 -12.22
C TYR A 192 22.18 7.14 -11.50
N ARG A 193 21.48 8.02 -10.75
CA ARG A 193 22.12 9.15 -10.04
C ARG A 193 21.42 9.50 -8.71
N PRO A 194 21.77 8.82 -7.61
CA PRO A 194 21.19 9.11 -6.29
C PRO A 194 21.51 10.53 -5.76
N ARG A 195 22.54 11.21 -6.29
CA ARG A 195 22.90 12.59 -5.89
C ARG A 195 22.01 13.68 -6.53
N VAL A 196 21.34 13.40 -7.65
CA VAL A 196 20.51 14.39 -8.35
C VAL A 196 19.21 14.69 -7.58
N PHE A 197 18.75 13.74 -6.75
CA PHE A 197 17.49 13.83 -6.01
C PHE A 197 17.58 14.50 -4.64
N LYS A 198 18.74 15.04 -4.26
CA LYS A 198 18.87 15.81 -3.01
C LYS A 198 18.05 17.13 -3.01
N TRP A 199 17.53 17.53 -4.16
CA TRP A 199 16.85 18.81 -4.41
C TRP A 199 15.38 18.68 -4.85
N VAL A 200 14.89 17.47 -5.11
CA VAL A 200 13.56 17.23 -5.74
C VAL A 200 12.53 16.68 -4.74
N LEU A 201 12.97 16.34 -3.51
CA LEU A 201 12.15 15.72 -2.46
C LEU A 201 12.01 16.66 -1.26
#